data_AF-A0A942QU91-F1
#
_entry.id   AF-A0A942QU91-F1
#
_cell.length_a   1.000
_cell.length_b   1.000
_cell.length_c   1.000
_cell.angle_alpha   90.00
_cell.angle_beta   90.00
_cell.angle_gamma   90.00
#
_symmetry.space_group_name_H-M   'P 1'
#
loop_
_entity.id
_entity.type
_entity.pdbx_description
1 polymer ?
#
loop_
_entity_poly.entity_id
_entity_poly.type
_entity_poly.pdbx_seq_one_letter_code
_entity_poly.pdbx_strand_id
1 'polypeptide(L)' 'MRFVEPKTEEQQARAALFRARERLVHQRTELVNALRGLLYEFGHVLPQGIAQIKRVAAVLDDPACDLPTLVQEECRDLLA' A
#
# COMPACT_ATOMS: atom_id res chain seq x y z
N MET A 1 7.12 33.79 24.80
CA MET A 1 6.28 32.78 24.12
C MET A 1 4.93 33.39 23.80
N ARG A 2 4.35 33.11 22.63
CA ARG A 2 3.03 33.62 22.23
C ARG A 2 2.02 32.49 22.47
N PHE A 3 1.05 32.70 23.36
CA PHE A 3 -0.02 31.74 23.61
C PHE A 3 -1.02 31.78 22.46
N VAL A 4 -1.52 30.60 22.07
CA VAL A 4 -2.56 30.43 21.07
C VAL A 4 -3.73 29.70 21.70
N GLU A 5 -4.93 29.96 21.19
CA GLU A 5 -6.14 29.33 21.69
C GLU A 5 -6.11 27.81 21.44
N PRO A 6 -6.48 26.98 22.44
CA PRO A 6 -6.60 25.54 22.26
C PRO A 6 -7.62 25.21 21.17
N LYS A 7 -7.36 24.13 20.42
CA LYS A 7 -8.32 23.63 19.44
C LYS A 7 -9.60 23.19 20.13
N THR A 8 -10.74 23.46 19.52
CA THR A 8 -12.00 22.84 19.93
C THR A 8 -11.98 21.33 19.65
N GLU A 9 -12.85 20.56 20.31
CA GLU A 9 -12.96 19.12 20.08
C GLU A 9 -13.22 18.78 18.61
N GLU A 10 -14.08 19.55 17.94
CA GLU A 10 -14.39 19.36 16.52
C GLU A 10 -13.17 19.63 15.62
N GLN A 11 -12.40 20.69 15.92
CA GLN A 11 -11.15 20.97 15.20
C GLN A 11 -10.12 19.86 15.40
N GLN A 12 -10.01 19.33 16.62
CA GLN A 12 -9.11 18.22 16.94
C GLN A 12 -9.54 16.93 16.23
N ALA A 13 -10.83 16.62 16.21
CA ALA A 13 -11.39 15.45 15.54
C ALA A 13 -11.14 15.49 14.03
N ARG A 14 -11.39 16.63 13.37
CA ARG A 14 -11.09 16.83 11.95
C ARG A 14 -9.61 16.65 11.64
N ALA A 15 -8.74 17.18 12.50
CA ALA A 15 -7.29 17.03 12.34
C ALA A 15 -6.83 15.58 12.55
N ALA A 16 -7.44 14.84 13.49
CA ALA A 16 -7.17 13.42 13.68
C ALA A 16 -7.57 12.60 12.45
N LEU A 17 -8.76 12.85 11.90
CA LEU A 17 -9.25 12.20 10.68
C LEU A 17 -8.34 12.49 9.47
N PHE A 18 -7.88 13.74 9.31
CA PHE A 18 -6.97 14.10 8.21
C PHE A 18 -5.65 13.32 8.32
N ARG A 19 -5.02 13.32 9.50
CA ARG A 19 -3.77 12.58 9.74
C ARG A 19 -3.94 11.06 9.56
N ALA A 20 -5.08 10.52 9.99
CA ALA A 20 -5.37 9.10 9.80
C ALA A 20 -5.48 8.74 8.31
N ARG A 21 -6.19 9.56 7.52
CA ARG A 21 -6.31 9.36 6.06
C ARG A 21 -4.96 9.48 5.37
N GLU A 22 -4.18 10.49 5.71
CA GLU A 22 -2.83 10.67 5.18
C GLU A 22 -1.95 9.45 5.46
N ARG A 23 -1.94 8.96 6.71
CA ARG A 23 -1.22 7.74 7.09
C ARG A 23 -1.64 6.52 6.26
N LEU A 24 -2.94 6.30 6.10
CA LEU A 24 -3.45 5.17 5.32
C LEU A 24 -3.06 5.26 3.85
N VAL A 25 -3.05 6.47 3.27
CA VAL A 25 -2.58 6.68 1.89
C VAL A 25 -1.10 6.32 1.77
N HIS A 26 -0.25 6.77 2.70
CA HIS A 26 1.18 6.44 2.69
C HIS A 26 1.43 4.94 2.84
N GLN A 27 0.81 4.30 3.83
CA GLN A 27 0.95 2.85 4.05
C GLN A 27 0.53 2.06 2.82
N ARG A 28 -0.58 2.43 2.19
CA ARG A 28 -1.05 1.78 0.96
C ARG A 28 -0.07 1.96 -0.19
N THR A 29 0.52 3.14 -0.34
CA THR A 29 1.56 3.40 -1.36
C THR A 29 2.84 2.60 -1.07
N GLU A 30 3.24 2.49 0.19
CA GLU A 30 4.40 1.68 0.62
C GLU A 30 4.18 0.20 0.28
N LEU A 31 3.01 -0.37 0.61
CA LEU A 31 2.67 -1.76 0.29
C LEU A 31 2.70 -2.04 -1.22
N VAL A 32 2.12 -1.14 -2.04
CA VAL A 32 2.17 -1.28 -3.50
C VAL A 32 3.60 -1.24 -4.03
N ASN A 33 4.44 -0.37 -3.47
CA ASN A 33 5.84 -0.30 -3.87
C ASN A 33 6.64 -1.52 -3.42
N ALA A 34 6.37 -2.08 -2.24
CA ALA A 34 6.98 -3.30 -1.75
C ALA A 34 6.61 -4.50 -2.64
N LEU A 35 5.31 -4.68 -2.94
CA LEU A 35 4.84 -5.70 -3.90
C LEU A 35 5.54 -5.58 -5.25
N ARG A 36 5.59 -4.36 -5.79
CA ARG A 36 6.25 -4.10 -7.06
C ARG A 36 7.74 -4.45 -7.00
N GLY A 37 8.45 -4.03 -5.95
CA GLY A 37 9.87 -4.33 -5.74
C GLY A 37 10.16 -5.82 -5.67
N LEU A 38 9.38 -6.56 -4.87
CA LEU A 38 9.47 -8.01 -4.75
C LEU A 38 9.31 -8.69 -6.12
N LEU A 39 8.29 -8.30 -6.88
CA LEU A 39 8.03 -8.87 -8.21
C LEU A 39 9.15 -8.55 -9.21
N TYR A 40 9.77 -7.37 -9.12
CA TYR A 40 10.94 -7.02 -9.94
C TYR A 40 12.13 -7.96 -9.71
N GLU A 41 12.37 -8.42 -8.48
CA GLU A 41 13.46 -9.36 -8.16
C GLU A 41 13.31 -10.70 -8.89
N PHE A 42 12.07 -11.07 -9.23
CA PHE A 42 11.74 -12.28 -10.00
C PHE A 42 11.46 -11.99 -11.49
N GLY A 43 11.82 -10.81 -12.00
CA GLY A 43 11.70 -10.46 -13.42
C GLY A 43 10.33 -9.94 -13.85
N HIS A 44 9.37 -9.80 -12.93
CA HIS A 44 8.04 -9.27 -13.21
C HIS A 44 8.04 -7.73 -13.18
N VAL A 45 8.14 -7.12 -14.35
CA VAL A 45 8.14 -5.66 -14.51
C VAL A 45 6.71 -5.11 -14.53
N LEU A 46 6.34 -4.38 -13.47
CA LEU A 46 5.03 -3.75 -13.34
C LEU A 46 5.13 -2.22 -13.36
N PRO A 47 4.18 -1.51 -14.03
CA PRO A 47 4.11 -0.05 -13.95
C PRO A 47 3.90 0.42 -12.50
N GLN A 48 4.30 1.66 -12.22
CA GLN A 48 4.04 2.27 -10.92
C GLN A 48 2.55 2.60 -10.75
N GLY A 49 2.05 2.43 -9.52
CA GLY A 49 0.77 2.99 -9.07
C GLY A 49 -0.26 1.93 -8.66
N ILE A 50 -1.20 2.37 -7.82
CA ILE A 50 -2.20 1.49 -7.19
C ILE A 50 -3.13 0.78 -8.17
N ALA A 51 -3.36 1.36 -9.34
CA ALA A 51 -4.18 0.74 -10.38
C ALA A 51 -3.61 -0.61 -10.86
N GLN A 52 -2.31 -0.86 -10.66
CA GLN A 52 -1.64 -2.09 -11.07
C GLN A 52 -1.82 -3.26 -10.08
N ILE A 53 -2.43 -3.04 -8.91
CA ILE A 53 -2.73 -4.12 -7.96
C ILE A 53 -3.51 -5.26 -8.62
N LYS A 54 -4.50 -4.94 -9.48
CA LYS A 54 -5.27 -5.97 -10.20
C LYS A 54 -4.40 -6.83 -11.13
N ARG A 55 -3.33 -6.23 -11.68
CA ARG A 55 -2.36 -6.94 -12.52
C ARG A 55 -1.47 -7.86 -11.68
N VAL A 56 -1.11 -7.45 -10.46
CA VAL A 56 -0.41 -8.33 -9.51
C VAL A 56 -1.26 -9.56 -9.20
N ALA A 57 -2.54 -9.37 -8.84
CA ALA A 57 -3.45 -10.48 -8.58
C ALA A 57 -3.56 -11.42 -9.79
N ALA A 58 -3.69 -10.87 -11.00
CA ALA A 58 -3.73 -11.66 -12.23
C ALA A 58 -2.46 -12.50 -12.47
N VAL A 59 -1.27 -12.01 -12.10
CA VAL A 59 -0.02 -12.79 -12.19
C VAL A 59 -0.02 -13.94 -11.19
N LEU A 60 -0.57 -13.75 -9.99
CA LEU A 60 -0.64 -14.79 -8.94
C LEU A 60 -1.70 -15.85 -9.21
N ASP A 61 -2.75 -15.51 -9.96
CA ASP A 61 -3.84 -16.41 -10.32
C ASP A 61 -3.54 -17.19 -11.62
N ASP A 62 -2.49 -16.81 -12.36
CA ASP A 62 -2.07 -17.52 -13.57
C ASP A 62 -1.50 -18.91 -13.20
N PRO A 63 -2.04 -20.02 -13.73
CA PRO A 63 -1.47 -21.35 -13.54
C PRO A 63 -0.02 -21.49 -14.02
N ALA A 64 0.44 -20.60 -14.91
CA ALA A 64 1.81 -20.52 -15.39
C ALA A 64 2.69 -19.58 -14.54
N CYS A 65 2.20 -19.09 -13.40
CA CYS A 65 2.98 -18.27 -12.48
C CYS A 65 4.28 -18.98 -12.09
N ASP A 66 5.41 -18.36 -12.40
CA ASP A 66 6.76 -18.88 -12.18
C ASP A 66 7.38 -18.42 -10.86
N LEU A 67 6.62 -17.67 -10.05
CA LEU A 67 7.05 -17.23 -8.73
C LEU A 67 7.12 -18.41 -7.75
N PRO A 68 8.15 -18.48 -6.89
CA PRO A 68 8.20 -19.46 -5.81
C PRO A 68 6.96 -19.37 -4.91
N THR A 69 6.48 -20.50 -4.39
CA THR A 69 5.25 -20.57 -3.58
C THR A 69 5.26 -19.58 -2.41
N LEU A 70 6.38 -19.47 -1.69
CA LEU A 70 6.52 -18.53 -0.57
C LEU A 70 6.31 -17.07 -1.01
N VAL A 71 6.83 -16.70 -2.19
CA VAL A 71 6.67 -15.34 -2.73
C VAL A 71 5.21 -15.09 -3.09
N GLN A 72 4.51 -16.11 -3.62
CA GLN A 72 3.08 -15.98 -3.92
C GLN A 72 2.24 -15.79 -2.65
N GLU A 73 2.58 -16.50 -1.57
CA GLU A 73 1.93 -16.36 -0.25
C GLU A 73 2.11 -14.93 0.29
N GLU A 74 3.35 -14.45 0.36
CA GLU A 74 3.66 -13.08 0.80
C GLU A 74 2.95 -12.02 -0.07
N CYS A 75 2.92 -12.21 -1.40
CA CYS A 75 2.18 -11.30 -2.27
C CYS A 75 0.67 -11.30 -2.00
N ARG A 76 0.06 -12.45 -1.66
CA ARG A 76 -1.36 -12.52 -1.30
C ARG A 76 -1.64 -11.85 0.03
N ASP A 77 -0.75 -12.01 1.01
CA ASP A 77 -0.88 -11.36 2.33
C ASP A 77 -0.80 -9.83 2.22
N LEU A 78 0.07 -9.30 1.36
CA LEU A 78 0.19 -7.87 1.09
C LEU A 78 -1.00 -7.29 0.29
N LEU A 79 -1.84 -8.14 -0.32
CA LEU A 79 -3.03 -7.76 -1.09
C LEU A 79 -4.33 -7.79 -0.28
N ALA A 80 -4.35 -8.46 0.87
CA ALA A 80 -5.50 -8.57 1.77
C ALA A 80 -5.82 -7.25 2.50
#